data_AF-A0A357D229-F1
#
_entry.id   AF-A0A357D229-F1
#
_cell.length_a   1.000
_cell.length_b   1.000
_cell.length_c   1.000
_cell.angle_alpha   90.00
_cell.angle_beta   90.00
_cell.angle_gamma   90.00
#
_symmetry.space_group_name_H-M   'P 1'
#
loop_
_entity.id
_entity.type
_entity.pdbx_description
1 polymer ?
#
loop_
_entity_poly.entity_id
_entity_poly.type
_entity_poly.pdbx_seq_one_letter_code
_entity_poly.pdbx_strand_id
1 'polypeptide(L)' 'MNLMKYKKLLLFIAFGAIAFSIGVWAVKGLNFGIEFTGGTNIRFPLQEKVTSTEVLAALDTAELRALDLEISPP' A
#
# COMPACT_ATOMS: atom_id res chain seq x y z
N MET A 1 -13.92 -8.59 -34.90
CA MET A 1 -14.90 -7.98 -33.96
C MET A 1 -14.79 -6.46 -34.05
N ASN A 2 -15.90 -5.74 -34.24
CA ASN A 2 -15.88 -4.27 -34.37
C ASN A 2 -16.14 -3.60 -33.01
N LEU A 3 -15.07 -3.18 -32.32
CA LEU A 3 -15.14 -2.57 -30.99
C LEU A 3 -15.93 -1.25 -30.99
N MET A 4 -15.95 -0.51 -32.10
CA MET A 4 -16.66 0.77 -32.19
C MET A 4 -18.18 0.64 -31.99
N LYS A 5 -18.75 -0.55 -32.20
CA LYS A 5 -20.18 -0.82 -31.94
C LYS A 5 -20.53 -0.63 -30.45
N TYR A 6 -19.62 -0.97 -29.54
CA TYR A 6 -19.87 -0.94 -28.09
C TYR A 6 -19.20 0.24 -27.38
N LYS A 7 -18.75 1.25 -28.13
CA LYS A 7 -17.97 2.38 -27.59
C LYS A 7 -18.59 3.04 -26.36
N LYS A 8 -19.92 3.23 -26.35
CA LYS A 8 -20.63 3.86 -25.22
C LYS A 8 -20.61 2.99 -23.97
N LEU A 9 -20.82 1.68 -24.13
CA LEU A 9 -20.77 0.71 -23.04
C LEU A 9 -19.36 0.63 -22.45
N LEU A 10 -18.34 0.54 -23.31
CA LEU A 10 -16.95 0.50 -22.88
C LEU A 10 -16.53 1.78 -22.15
N LEU A 11 -16.94 2.95 -22.66
CA LEU A 11 -16.71 4.23 -21.98
C LEU A 11 -17.41 4.27 -20.61
N PHE A 12 -18.66 3.82 -20.52
CA PHE A 12 -19.38 3.77 -19.24
C PHE A 12 -18.66 2.91 -18.21
N ILE A 13 -18.21 1.71 -18.61
CA ILE A 13 -17.44 0.82 -17.72
C ILE A 13 -16.13 1.48 -17.29
N ALA A 14 -15.41 2.14 -18.21
CA ALA A 14 -14.18 2.84 -17.89
C ALA A 14 -14.41 3.98 -16.89
N PHE A 15 -15.42 4.83 -17.11
CA PHE A 15 -15.78 5.88 -16.15
C PHE A 15 -16.21 5.31 -14.81
N GLY A 16 -16.96 4.21 -14.79
CA GLY A 16 -17.31 3.50 -13.56
C GLY A 16 -16.09 3.01 -12.79
N ALA A 17 -15.11 2.41 -13.48
CA ALA A 17 -13.88 1.93 -12.86
C ALA A 17 -13.03 3.08 -12.30
N ILE A 18 -12.96 4.23 -13.00
CA ILE A 18 -12.26 5.43 -12.52
C ILE A 18 -12.96 5.97 -11.26
N ALA A 19 -14.27 6.17 -11.32
CA ALA A 19 -15.04 6.69 -10.18
C ALA A 19 -14.94 5.75 -8.97
N PHE A 20 -14.99 4.43 -9.20
CA PHE A 20 -14.80 3.43 -8.15
C PHE A 20 -13.40 3.52 -7.54
N SER A 21 -12.35 3.63 -8.35
CA SER A 21 -10.97 3.76 -7.86
C SER A 21 -10.78 4.99 -6.99
N ILE A 22 -11.30 6.14 -7.43
CA ILE A 22 -11.29 7.39 -6.66
C ILE A 22 -12.07 7.23 -5.35
N GLY A 23 -13.24 6.58 -5.39
CA GLY A 23 -14.04 6.30 -4.20
C GLY A 23 -13.31 5.43 -3.19
N VAL A 24 -12.60 4.38 -3.65
CA VAL A 24 -11.77 3.54 -2.79
C VAL A 24 -10.66 4.36 -2.13
N TRP A 25 -9.96 5.21 -2.88
CA TRP A 25 -8.93 6.10 -2.31
C TRP A 25 -9.49 7.08 -1.29
N ALA A 26 -10.67 7.65 -1.53
CA ALA A 26 -11.30 8.59 -0.62
C ALA A 26 -11.70 7.95 0.72
N VAL A 27 -12.10 6.67 0.72
CA VAL A 27 -12.56 5.96 1.93
C VAL A 27 -11.42 5.23 2.64
N LYS A 28 -10.53 4.55 1.91
CA LYS A 28 -9.44 3.76 2.48
C LYS A 28 -8.13 4.54 2.65
N GLY A 29 -8.05 5.73 2.07
CA GLY A 29 -6.81 6.49 1.99
C GLY A 29 -5.82 5.91 0.98
N LEU A 30 -4.61 6.45 1.01
CA LEU A 30 -3.47 6.00 0.22
C LEU A 30 -2.34 5.59 1.17
N ASN A 31 -1.47 4.68 0.71
CA ASN A 31 -0.23 4.37 1.40
C ASN A 31 0.78 5.50 1.11
N PHE A 32 0.76 6.54 1.94
CA PHE A 32 1.64 7.69 1.81
C PHE A 32 3.04 7.36 2.37
N GLY A 33 4.08 7.72 1.63
CA GLY A 33 5.46 7.59 2.07
C GLY A 33 5.85 8.62 3.15
N ILE A 34 7.03 8.42 3.74
CA ILE A 34 7.59 9.31 4.78
C ILE A 34 7.77 10.75 4.29
N GLU A 35 7.80 10.99 2.98
CA GLU A 35 7.86 12.32 2.38
C GLU A 35 6.60 13.16 2.66
N PHE A 36 5.46 12.51 2.90
CA PHE A 36 4.17 13.17 3.13
C PHE A 36 3.71 13.09 4.57
N THR A 37 4.04 12.01 5.28
CA THR A 37 3.61 11.77 6.67
C THR A 37 4.68 12.10 7.70
N GLY A 38 5.93 12.31 7.27
CA GLY A 38 7.07 12.23 8.16
C GLY A 38 7.34 10.79 8.62
N GLY A 39 8.49 10.56 9.24
CA GLY A 39 8.89 9.26 9.75
C GLY A 39 10.30 8.85 9.31
N THR A 40 10.64 7.59 9.54
CA THR A 40 11.95 7.02 9.17
C THR A 40 11.74 5.73 8.40
N ASN A 41 12.39 5.63 7.24
CA ASN A 41 12.41 4.41 6.44
C ASN A 41 13.80 3.78 6.55
N ILE A 42 13.87 2.58 7.11
CA ILE A 42 15.11 1.82 7.25
C ILE A 42 15.09 0.69 6.23
N ARG A 43 16.09 0.70 5.33
CA ARG A 43 16.29 -0.36 4.34
C ARG A 43 17.53 -1.15 4.73
N PHE A 44 17.36 -2.44 4.98
CA PHE A 44 18.46 -3.34 5.31
C PHE A 44 18.46 -4.55 4.36
N PRO A 45 19.62 -4.94 3.83
CA PRO A 45 19.71 -6.14 3.01
C PRO A 45 19.57 -7.39 3.88
N LEU A 46 18.84 -8.39 3.37
CA LEU A 46 18.68 -9.68 4.02
C LEU A 46 19.76 -10.65 3.49
N GLN A 47 20.40 -11.38 4.40
CA GLN A 47 21.41 -12.40 4.04
C GLN A 47 20.77 -13.70 3.56
N GLU A 48 19.58 -14.02 4.09
CA GLU A 48 18.83 -15.22 3.78
C GLU A 48 17.38 -14.88 3.42
N LYS A 49 16.67 -15.83 2.81
CA LYS A 49 15.25 -15.65 2.49
C LYS A 49 14.44 -15.78 3.78
N VAL A 50 13.86 -14.67 4.22
CA VAL A 50 12.95 -14.60 5.36
C VAL A 50 11.61 -14.04 4.93
N THR A 51 10.58 -14.33 5.71
CA THR A 51 9.22 -13.83 5.55
C THR A 51 9.04 -12.51 6.31
N SER A 52 8.08 -11.68 5.87
CA SER A 52 7.74 -10.45 6.59
C SER A 52 7.35 -10.72 8.05
N THR A 53 6.73 -11.86 8.34
CA THR A 53 6.36 -12.26 9.71
C THR A 53 7.58 -12.52 10.58
N GLU A 54 8.62 -13.18 10.05
CA GLU A 54 9.87 -13.41 10.77
C GLU A 54 10.59 -12.10 11.07
N VAL A 55 10.59 -11.16 10.11
CA VAL A 55 11.15 -9.82 10.31
C VAL A 55 10.37 -9.06 11.38
N LEU A 56 9.04 -9.07 11.34
CA LEU A 56 8.19 -8.43 12.36
C LEU A 56 8.44 -9.01 13.76
N ALA A 57 8.54 -10.35 13.88
CA ALA A 57 8.85 -11.00 15.14
C ALA A 57 10.24 -10.62 15.67
N ALA A 58 11.24 -10.48 14.79
CA ALA A 58 12.58 -10.04 15.16
C ALA A 58 12.63 -8.56 15.61
N LEU A 59 11.75 -7.72 15.07
CA LEU A 59 11.61 -6.31 15.45
C LEU A 59 10.77 -6.09 16.71
N ASP A 60 10.13 -7.13 17.25
CA ASP A 60 9.24 -7.05 18.41
C ASP A 60 10.02 -7.07 19.75
N THR A 61 10.98 -6.14 19.90
CA THR A 61 11.86 -6.03 21.07
C THR A 61 11.32 -5.04 22.12
N ALA A 62 11.78 -5.16 23.37
CA ALA A 62 11.34 -4.27 24.45
C ALA A 62 11.73 -2.81 24.20
N GLU A 63 12.90 -2.58 23.62
CA GLU A 63 13.43 -1.26 23.29
C GLU A 63 12.58 -0.59 22.20
N LEU A 64 12.22 -1.33 21.15
CA LEU A 64 11.40 -0.81 20.05
C LEU A 64 9.94 -0.57 20.48
N ARG A 65 9.38 -1.44 21.34
CA ARG A 65 8.06 -1.19 21.94
C ARG A 65 8.05 0.04 22.84
N ALA A 66 9.13 0.29 23.58
CA ALA A 66 9.23 1.47 24.44
C ALA A 66 9.25 2.79 23.66
N LEU A 67 9.59 2.75 22.36
CA LEU A 67 9.58 3.90 21.47
C LEU A 67 8.19 4.19 20.86
N ASP A 68 7.18 3.37 21.15
CA ASP A 68 5.79 3.53 20.68
C ASP A 68 5.70 3.80 19.16
N LEU A 69 6.46 3.02 18.38
CA LEU A 69 6.58 3.18 16.94
C LEU A 69 5.39 2.56 16.21
N GLU A 70 4.85 3.27 15.23
CA GLU A 70 3.92 2.70 14.25
C GLU A 70 4.70 1.94 13.17
N ILE A 71 4.96 0.65 13.43
CA ILE A 71 5.71 -0.20 12.51
C ILE A 71 4.80 -0.66 11.36
N SER A 72 5.11 -0.21 10.15
CA SER A 72 4.50 -0.73 8.93
C SER A 72 5.07 -2.11 8.58
N PRO A 73 4.26 -3.02 8.00
CA PRO A 73 4.75 -4.33 7.57
C PRO A 73 5.93 -4.21 6.59
N PRO A 74 7.03 -4.97 6.79
CA PRO A 74 8.21 -4.97 5.94
C PRO A 74 8.01 -5.72 4.62
#